data_AF-A0A7K6WIN2-F1
#
_entry.id   AF-A0A7K6WIN2-F1
#
_cell.length_a   1.000
_cell.length_b   1.000
_cell.length_c   1.000
_cell.angle_alpha   90.00
_cell.angle_beta   90.00
_cell.angle_gamma   90.00
#
_symmetry.space_group_name_H-M   'P 1'
#
loop_
_entity.id
_entity.type
_entity.pdbx_description
1 polymer ?
#
loop_
_entity_poly.entity_id
_entity_poly.type
_entity_poly.pdbx_seq_one_letter_code
_entity_poly.pdbx_strand_id
1 'polypeptide(L)'
;GGALPLRPPARAAADQTPPDLARERCKAVTSFYHQPAIDIAAEKPSVRLTPTTMLYSGRSQDGSHILKSARYLQQELPVRIAHRIKGFRSLPFIIGCNPTILHVHELYIRAFQKLSDFPPIQAQGDEARYCVLLQQLLEDHKDVVTLLAEGLRECRRHIQDERLLRPFLDKTLTSRLGMRMLATHHLALHEDKPDFVGIICTRLSPKKLIEKWVDFARRLCEHQYGNAPRVRINGHVAARFPFIPLPLDYVLPELLKNAMR
;
A
#
# COMPACT_ATOMS: atom_id res chain seq x y z
N GLY A 1 -12.99 -76.68 17.67
CA GLY A 1 -12.81 -75.88 18.90
C GLY A 1 -11.45 -75.25 18.88
N GLY A 2 -11.36 -73.95 19.18
CA GLY A 2 -10.09 -73.21 19.29
C GLY A 2 -10.09 -71.89 18.53
N ALA A 3 -10.93 -70.95 18.95
CA ALA A 3 -10.99 -69.59 18.42
C ALA A 3 -9.73 -68.79 18.85
N LEU A 4 -9.05 -68.16 17.87
CA LEU A 4 -8.01 -67.17 18.11
C LEU A 4 -8.65 -65.82 18.48
N PRO A 5 -8.25 -65.17 19.59
CA PRO A 5 -8.87 -63.92 20.02
C PRO A 5 -8.37 -62.73 19.19
N LEU A 6 -9.34 -61.94 18.71
CA LEU A 6 -9.16 -60.65 18.06
C LEU A 6 -8.48 -59.66 19.01
N ARG A 7 -7.34 -59.11 18.57
CA ARG A 7 -6.64 -58.00 19.24
C ARG A 7 -7.46 -56.71 19.08
N PRO A 8 -7.69 -55.91 20.14
CA PRO A 8 -8.47 -54.68 20.03
C PRO A 8 -7.70 -53.60 19.24
N PRO A 9 -8.39 -52.67 18.55
CA PRO A 9 -7.73 -51.58 17.85
C PRO A 9 -7.05 -50.64 18.84
N ALA A 10 -5.79 -50.31 18.55
CA ALA A 10 -5.02 -49.31 19.29
C ALA A 10 -5.74 -47.96 19.23
N ARG A 11 -5.89 -47.34 20.41
CA ARG A 11 -6.45 -46.01 20.64
C ARG A 11 -6.01 -45.01 19.57
N ALA A 12 -6.98 -44.31 18.99
CA ALA A 12 -6.73 -43.07 18.28
C ALA A 12 -5.94 -42.13 19.21
N ALA A 13 -4.72 -41.78 18.81
CA ALA A 13 -3.98 -40.70 19.42
C ALA A 13 -4.78 -39.42 19.15
N ALA A 14 -5.54 -38.98 20.15
CA ALA A 14 -6.12 -37.66 20.16
C ALA A 14 -5.00 -36.65 19.91
N ASP A 15 -5.17 -35.83 18.88
CA ASP A 15 -4.31 -34.70 18.55
C ASP A 15 -4.38 -33.70 19.72
N GLN A 16 -3.58 -33.96 20.75
CA GLN A 16 -3.44 -33.10 21.92
C GLN A 16 -2.50 -31.96 21.56
N THR A 17 -3.03 -30.99 20.82
CA THR A 17 -2.39 -29.67 20.77
C THR A 17 -2.40 -29.13 22.22
N PRO A 18 -1.24 -28.77 22.82
CA PRO A 18 -1.20 -28.27 24.19
C PRO A 18 -2.13 -27.07 24.35
N PRO A 19 -3.00 -27.04 25.39
CA PRO A 19 -3.98 -25.98 25.58
C PRO A 19 -3.34 -24.59 25.69
N ASP A 20 -2.07 -24.51 26.11
CA ASP A 20 -1.32 -23.27 26.25
C ASP A 20 -0.96 -22.61 24.91
N LEU A 21 -0.60 -23.37 23.86
CA LEU A 21 -0.30 -22.82 22.54
C LEU A 21 -1.56 -22.28 21.84
N ALA A 22 -2.70 -22.95 22.03
CA ALA A 22 -3.99 -22.46 21.53
C ALA A 22 -4.45 -21.20 22.29
N ARG A 23 -4.23 -21.14 23.62
CA ARG A 23 -4.53 -19.96 24.44
C ARG A 23 -3.63 -18.77 24.13
N GLU A 24 -2.35 -19.01 23.84
CA GLU A 24 -1.40 -17.97 23.41
C GLU A 24 -1.75 -17.44 22.02
N ARG A 25 -2.09 -18.31 21.06
CA ARG A 25 -2.64 -17.89 19.76
C ARG A 25 -3.93 -17.09 19.93
N CYS A 26 -4.86 -17.54 20.77
CA CYS A 26 -6.10 -16.80 21.02
C CYS A 26 -5.88 -15.46 21.74
N LYS A 27 -4.94 -15.36 22.69
CA LYS A 27 -4.56 -14.07 23.31
C LYS A 27 -3.89 -13.12 22.31
N ALA A 28 -3.02 -13.64 21.45
CA ALA A 28 -2.42 -12.88 20.36
C ALA A 28 -3.49 -12.37 19.38
N VAL A 29 -4.47 -13.22 19.03
CA VAL A 29 -5.61 -12.86 18.17
C VAL A 29 -6.52 -11.82 18.83
N THR A 30 -6.85 -11.93 20.13
CA THR A 30 -7.70 -10.94 20.82
C THR A 30 -6.99 -9.58 20.98
N SER A 31 -5.69 -9.58 21.28
CA SER A 31 -4.85 -8.36 21.29
C SER A 31 -4.71 -7.73 19.89
N PHE A 32 -4.81 -8.54 18.84
CA PHE A 32 -4.77 -8.12 17.44
C PHE A 32 -5.96 -7.25 17.02
N TYR A 33 -7.15 -7.53 17.56
CA TYR A 33 -8.38 -6.82 17.22
C TYR A 33 -8.73 -5.72 18.22
N HIS A 34 -8.24 -5.80 19.46
CA HIS A 34 -8.52 -4.81 20.50
C HIS A 34 -7.35 -3.83 20.65
N GLN A 35 -7.32 -2.81 19.79
CA GLN A 35 -6.27 -1.77 19.79
C GLN A 35 -6.93 -0.39 19.83
N PRO A 36 -7.24 0.15 21.03
CA PRO A 36 -8.06 1.36 21.18
C PRO A 36 -7.53 2.57 20.43
N ALA A 37 -6.21 2.73 20.37
CA ALA A 37 -5.57 3.83 19.64
C ALA A 37 -5.89 3.80 18.12
N ILE A 38 -5.98 2.61 17.54
CA ILE A 38 -6.34 2.44 16.12
C ILE A 38 -7.81 2.75 15.92
N ASP A 39 -8.67 2.28 16.82
CA ASP A 39 -10.12 2.50 16.70
C ASP A 39 -10.44 4.00 16.81
N ILE A 40 -9.85 4.72 17.77
CA ILE A 40 -9.96 6.18 17.91
C ILE A 40 -9.43 6.90 16.66
N ALA A 41 -8.29 6.47 16.12
CA ALA A 41 -7.74 7.08 14.91
C ALA A 41 -8.61 6.81 13.67
N ALA A 42 -9.28 5.66 13.59
CA ALA A 42 -10.15 5.26 12.49
C ALA A 42 -11.53 5.96 12.51
N GLU A 43 -11.87 6.68 13.56
CA GLU A 43 -13.06 7.54 13.65
C GLU A 43 -12.79 8.96 13.14
N LYS A 44 -11.51 9.37 13.08
CA LYS A 44 -11.13 10.70 12.61
C LYS A 44 -11.37 10.84 11.10
N PRO A 45 -11.93 11.96 10.61
CA PRO A 45 -12.06 12.19 9.18
C PRO A 45 -10.68 12.32 8.54
N SER A 46 -10.47 11.65 7.40
CA SER A 46 -9.27 11.87 6.59
C SER A 46 -9.48 13.02 5.60
N VAL A 47 -8.55 13.96 5.52
CA VAL A 47 -8.68 15.11 4.61
C VAL A 47 -8.41 14.68 3.16
N ARG A 48 -9.29 15.03 2.22
CA ARG A 48 -9.00 14.86 0.79
C ARG A 48 -8.03 15.95 0.35
N LEU A 49 -6.82 15.55 -0.01
CA LEU A 49 -5.86 16.46 -0.62
C LEU A 49 -6.11 16.59 -2.11
N THR A 50 -6.12 17.84 -2.58
CA THR A 50 -6.07 18.15 -4.01
C THR A 50 -4.63 18.46 -4.41
N PRO A 51 -4.23 18.26 -5.68
CA PRO A 51 -2.93 18.69 -6.19
C PRO A 51 -2.65 20.18 -5.91
N THR A 52 -3.70 21.01 -5.94
CA THR A 52 -3.64 22.43 -5.58
C THR A 52 -3.24 22.62 -4.12
N THR A 53 -3.84 21.88 -3.19
CA THR A 53 -3.47 21.93 -1.76
C THR A 53 -2.02 21.49 -1.51
N MET A 54 -1.51 20.52 -2.29
CA MET A 54 -0.10 20.12 -2.23
C MET A 54 0.84 21.20 -2.79
N LEU A 55 0.46 21.85 -3.90
CA LEU A 55 1.22 22.94 -4.54
C LEU A 55 1.38 24.18 -3.65
N TYR A 56 0.38 24.50 -2.83
CA TYR A 56 0.41 25.66 -1.93
C TYR A 56 1.37 25.50 -0.73
N SER A 57 2.02 24.34 -0.58
CA SER A 57 3.15 24.13 0.34
C SER A 57 4.45 24.67 -0.28
N GLY A 58 4.39 25.89 -0.79
CA GLY A 58 5.40 26.52 -1.63
C GLY A 58 6.79 26.56 -1.01
N ARG A 59 7.82 26.55 -1.88
CA ARG A 59 9.23 26.67 -1.50
C ARG A 59 9.44 27.95 -0.69
N SER A 60 9.56 27.81 0.63
CA SER A 60 10.00 28.90 1.51
C SER A 60 11.49 28.76 1.74
N GLN A 61 12.24 29.86 1.58
CA GLN A 61 13.72 29.88 1.68
C GLN A 61 14.23 29.47 3.08
N ASP A 62 13.39 29.60 4.10
CA ASP A 62 13.68 29.25 5.50
C ASP A 62 13.44 27.76 5.82
N GLY A 63 12.97 26.94 4.86
CA GLY A 63 12.64 25.53 5.10
C GLY A 63 11.37 25.29 5.91
N SER A 64 10.63 26.33 6.32
CA SER A 64 9.43 26.21 7.15
C SER A 64 8.32 25.36 6.51
N HIS A 65 8.24 25.39 5.18
CA HIS A 65 7.32 24.59 4.38
C HIS A 65 7.55 23.08 4.54
N ILE A 66 8.80 22.65 4.75
CA ILE A 66 9.15 21.24 4.97
C ILE A 66 8.64 20.79 6.35
N LEU A 67 8.89 21.57 7.40
CA LEU A 67 8.36 21.27 8.74
C LEU A 67 6.83 21.25 8.76
N LYS A 68 6.17 22.17 8.04
CA LYS A 68 4.71 22.18 7.89
C LYS A 68 4.21 20.93 7.17
N SER A 69 4.91 20.50 6.12
CA SER A 69 4.61 19.25 5.40
C SER A 69 4.78 18.02 6.30
N ALA A 70 5.87 17.95 7.07
CA ALA A 70 6.14 16.85 8.00
C ALA A 70 5.06 16.72 9.07
N ARG A 71 4.69 17.83 9.72
CA ARG A 71 3.62 17.89 10.73
C ARG A 71 2.27 17.49 10.15
N TYR A 72 1.99 17.88 8.91
CA TYR A 72 0.78 17.46 8.22
C TYR A 72 0.76 15.94 8.00
N LEU A 73 1.85 15.34 7.51
CA LEU A 73 1.98 13.89 7.36
C LEU A 73 1.84 13.14 8.70
N GLN A 74 2.43 13.67 9.77
CA GLN A 74 2.36 13.10 11.12
C GLN A 74 0.91 12.99 11.62
N GLN A 75 0.04 13.93 11.24
CA GLN A 75 -1.38 13.90 11.61
C GLN A 75 -2.21 12.99 10.69
N GLU A 76 -1.87 12.95 9.40
CA GLU A 76 -2.71 12.32 8.38
C GLU A 76 -2.43 10.84 8.11
N LEU A 77 -1.16 10.43 8.11
CA LEU A 77 -0.79 9.05 7.79
C LEU A 77 -1.35 8.04 8.81
N PRO A 78 -1.28 8.27 10.14
CA PRO A 78 -1.89 7.35 11.11
C PRO A 78 -3.38 7.14 10.89
N VAL A 79 -4.13 8.22 10.61
CA VAL A 79 -5.58 8.15 10.35
C VAL A 79 -5.88 7.31 9.11
N ARG A 80 -5.16 7.54 8.01
CA ARG A 80 -5.35 6.79 6.75
C ARG A 80 -5.01 5.31 6.92
N ILE A 81 -3.97 5.00 7.67
CA ILE A 81 -3.58 3.62 7.99
C ILE A 81 -4.63 2.96 8.90
N ALA A 82 -5.13 3.66 9.92
CA ALA A 82 -6.20 3.14 10.78
C ALA A 82 -7.45 2.78 9.97
N HIS A 83 -7.83 3.60 8.99
CA HIS A 83 -8.91 3.27 8.04
C HIS A 83 -8.62 2.04 7.17
N ARG A 84 -7.34 1.70 6.91
CA ARG A 84 -6.97 0.45 6.22
C ARG A 84 -7.07 -0.74 7.15
N ILE A 85 -6.54 -0.63 8.37
CA ILE A 85 -6.64 -1.68 9.40
C ILE A 85 -8.11 -2.03 9.65
N LYS A 86 -8.98 -1.03 9.83
CA LYS A 86 -10.44 -1.25 9.94
C LYS A 86 -11.00 -2.02 8.74
N GLY A 87 -10.53 -1.71 7.52
CA GLY A 87 -10.90 -2.44 6.31
C GLY A 87 -10.49 -3.92 6.35
N PHE A 88 -9.29 -4.25 6.82
CA PHE A 88 -8.86 -5.64 7.02
C PHE A 88 -9.70 -6.35 8.08
N ARG A 89 -10.02 -5.68 9.18
CA ARG A 89 -10.87 -6.22 10.26
C ARG A 89 -12.32 -6.49 9.80
N SER A 90 -12.79 -5.81 8.75
CA SER A 90 -14.10 -6.02 8.16
C SER A 90 -14.13 -7.07 7.04
N LEU A 91 -12.99 -7.69 6.69
CA LEU A 91 -12.98 -8.77 5.71
C LEU A 91 -13.72 -10.02 6.25
N PRO A 92 -14.35 -10.81 5.37
CA PRO A 92 -14.86 -12.13 5.74
C PRO A 92 -13.78 -12.95 6.45
N PHE A 93 -14.16 -13.63 7.54
CA PHE A 93 -13.22 -14.35 8.41
C PHE A 93 -12.30 -15.30 7.63
N ILE A 94 -12.85 -16.06 6.68
CA ILE A 94 -12.08 -17.00 5.84
C ILE A 94 -10.97 -16.32 5.02
N ILE A 95 -11.15 -15.04 4.66
CA ILE A 95 -10.16 -14.24 3.94
C ILE A 95 -9.16 -13.62 4.93
N GLY A 96 -9.65 -13.11 6.06
CA GLY A 96 -8.81 -12.52 7.11
C GLY A 96 -7.85 -13.52 7.75
N CYS A 97 -8.19 -14.82 7.76
CA CYS A 97 -7.32 -15.89 8.26
C CYS A 97 -6.26 -16.38 7.26
N ASN A 98 -6.27 -15.92 6.00
CA ASN A 98 -5.23 -16.27 5.05
C ASN A 98 -3.87 -15.71 5.55
N PRO A 99 -2.80 -16.52 5.62
CA PRO A 99 -1.51 -16.08 6.16
C PRO A 99 -0.93 -14.86 5.45
N THR A 100 -1.08 -14.77 4.13
CA THR A 100 -0.58 -13.64 3.33
C THR A 100 -1.39 -12.37 3.60
N ILE A 101 -2.73 -12.48 3.71
CA ILE A 101 -3.58 -11.35 4.09
C ILE A 101 -3.31 -10.89 5.53
N LEU A 102 -3.11 -11.83 6.45
CA LEU A 102 -2.75 -11.54 7.84
C LEU A 102 -1.40 -10.81 7.92
N HIS A 103 -0.41 -11.26 7.13
CA HIS A 103 0.89 -10.59 7.04
C HIS A 103 0.76 -9.14 6.57
N VAL A 104 -0.04 -8.87 5.53
CA VAL A 104 -0.30 -7.49 5.10
C VAL A 104 -1.03 -6.67 6.17
N HIS A 105 -1.99 -7.27 6.87
CA HIS A 105 -2.68 -6.63 7.99
C HIS A 105 -1.70 -6.22 9.10
N GLU A 106 -0.75 -7.10 9.45
CA GLU A 106 0.32 -6.82 10.40
C GLU A 106 1.25 -5.69 9.96
N LEU A 107 1.59 -5.62 8.67
CA LEU A 107 2.41 -4.53 8.14
C LEU A 107 1.73 -3.18 8.39
N TYR A 108 0.42 -3.07 8.16
CA TYR A 108 -0.35 -1.87 8.46
C TYR A 108 -0.41 -1.54 9.96
N ILE A 109 -0.58 -2.55 10.83
CA ILE A 109 -0.56 -2.34 12.30
C ILE A 109 0.81 -1.83 12.75
N ARG A 110 1.90 -2.45 12.27
CA ARG A 110 3.28 -2.02 12.57
C ARG A 110 3.56 -0.61 12.06
N ALA A 111 3.08 -0.27 10.86
CA ALA A 111 3.17 1.09 10.33
C ALA A 111 2.43 2.10 11.22
N PHE A 112 1.22 1.77 11.67
CA PHE A 112 0.46 2.63 12.57
C PHE A 112 1.19 2.89 13.88
N GLN A 113 1.73 1.83 14.51
CA GLN A 113 2.51 1.94 15.75
C GLN A 113 3.72 2.84 15.54
N LYS A 114 4.58 2.54 14.55
CA LYS A 114 5.77 3.35 14.24
C LYS A 114 5.45 4.83 14.01
N LEU A 115 4.34 5.14 13.34
CA LEU A 115 3.94 6.53 13.07
C LEU A 115 3.31 7.22 14.28
N SER A 116 2.56 6.49 15.09
CA SER A 116 1.89 7.05 16.28
C SER A 116 2.85 7.25 17.45
N ASP A 117 3.87 6.39 17.55
CA ASP A 117 4.91 6.46 18.57
C ASP A 117 5.98 7.51 18.23
N PHE A 118 5.99 8.03 16.99
CA PHE A 118 6.95 9.04 16.56
C PHE A 118 6.67 10.37 17.27
N PRO A 119 7.67 10.98 17.95
CA PRO A 119 7.46 12.19 18.75
C PRO A 119 7.05 13.40 17.88
N PRO A 120 6.32 14.39 18.45
CA PRO A 120 5.92 15.58 17.71
C PRO A 120 7.10 16.28 17.02
N ILE A 121 6.95 16.57 15.71
CA ILE A 121 8.04 17.16 14.90
C ILE A 121 8.15 18.66 15.22
N GLN A 122 9.19 19.06 15.94
CA GLN A 122 9.40 20.46 16.33
C GLN A 122 10.53 21.12 15.55
N ALA A 123 11.61 20.37 15.29
CA ALA A 123 12.81 20.87 14.62
C ALA A 123 13.18 20.07 13.36
N GLN A 124 14.14 20.60 12.59
CA GLN A 124 14.65 19.94 11.38
C GLN A 124 15.26 18.56 11.66
N GLY A 125 15.88 18.37 12.83
CA GLY A 125 16.42 17.07 13.23
C GLY A 125 15.34 15.98 13.40
N ASP A 126 14.16 16.37 13.92
CA ASP A 126 13.02 15.45 14.03
C ASP A 126 12.47 15.09 12.65
N GLU A 127 12.39 16.10 11.78
CA GLU A 127 11.92 15.94 10.40
C GLU A 127 12.83 15.01 9.59
N ALA A 128 14.16 15.14 9.72
CA ALA A 128 15.11 14.25 9.07
C ALA A 128 14.94 12.78 9.53
N ARG A 129 14.74 12.56 10.85
CA ARG A 129 14.42 11.23 11.39
C ARG A 129 13.08 10.71 10.88
N TYR A 130 12.10 11.59 10.71
CA TYR A 130 10.80 11.23 10.15
C TYR A 130 10.91 10.83 8.67
N CYS A 131 11.74 11.51 7.89
CA CYS A 131 12.05 11.12 6.50
C CYS A 131 12.60 9.69 6.42
N VAL A 132 13.53 9.31 7.31
CA VAL A 132 14.06 7.94 7.37
C VAL A 132 12.94 6.93 7.67
N LEU A 133 12.05 7.24 8.62
CA LEU A 133 10.89 6.40 8.91
C LEU A 133 9.98 6.25 7.67
N LEU A 134 9.68 7.34 6.97
CA LEU A 134 8.84 7.30 5.78
C LEU A 134 9.47 6.46 4.66
N GLN A 135 10.77 6.58 4.43
CA GLN A 135 11.51 5.75 3.48
C GLN A 135 11.42 4.26 3.85
N GLN A 136 11.63 3.92 5.12
CA GLN A 136 11.48 2.55 5.60
C GLN A 136 10.06 2.02 5.35
N LEU A 137 9.03 2.81 5.69
CA LEU A 137 7.64 2.37 5.50
C LEU A 137 7.28 2.18 4.01
N LEU A 138 7.79 3.04 3.12
CA LEU A 138 7.60 2.90 1.68
C LEU A 138 8.24 1.62 1.15
N GLU A 139 9.42 1.25 1.66
CA GLU A 139 10.14 0.04 1.29
C GLU A 139 9.46 -1.22 1.86
N ASP A 140 9.15 -1.23 3.17
CA ASP A 140 8.45 -2.31 3.87
C ASP A 140 7.11 -2.67 3.18
N HIS A 141 6.46 -1.69 2.54
CA HIS A 141 5.16 -1.86 1.91
C HIS A 141 5.21 -2.05 0.40
N LYS A 142 6.39 -2.14 -0.24
CA LYS A 142 6.50 -2.12 -1.72
C LYS A 142 5.71 -3.24 -2.41
N ASP A 143 5.71 -4.44 -1.82
CA ASP A 143 5.12 -5.66 -2.38
C ASP A 143 3.67 -5.92 -1.94
N VAL A 144 3.06 -5.02 -1.17
CA VAL A 144 1.69 -5.18 -0.63
C VAL A 144 0.66 -5.50 -1.71
N VAL A 145 0.76 -4.91 -2.90
CA VAL A 145 -0.18 -5.19 -4.00
C VAL A 145 -0.07 -6.63 -4.48
N THR A 146 1.16 -7.13 -4.62
CA THR A 146 1.44 -8.52 -5.01
C THR A 146 0.95 -9.50 -3.96
N LEU A 147 1.25 -9.22 -2.68
CA LEU A 147 0.81 -10.06 -1.54
C LEU A 147 -0.72 -10.10 -1.43
N LEU A 148 -1.41 -8.97 -1.61
CA LEU A 148 -2.87 -8.93 -1.65
C LEU A 148 -3.43 -9.76 -2.80
N ALA A 149 -2.85 -9.65 -4.00
CA ALA A 149 -3.28 -10.43 -5.15
C ALA A 149 -3.10 -11.94 -4.92
N GLU A 150 -1.97 -12.34 -4.33
CA GLU A 150 -1.67 -13.72 -3.99
C GLU A 150 -2.64 -14.29 -2.94
N GLY A 151 -2.78 -13.62 -1.79
CA GLY A 151 -3.66 -14.08 -0.72
C GLY A 151 -5.13 -14.14 -1.15
N LEU A 152 -5.62 -13.15 -1.89
CA LEU A 152 -6.99 -13.16 -2.39
C LEU A 152 -7.22 -14.23 -3.47
N ARG A 153 -6.22 -14.53 -4.30
CA ARG A 153 -6.29 -15.62 -5.28
C ARG A 153 -6.46 -16.99 -4.62
N GLU A 154 -5.79 -17.22 -3.50
CA GLU A 154 -5.92 -18.45 -2.71
C GLU A 154 -7.31 -18.57 -2.08
N CYS A 155 -7.82 -17.48 -1.52
CA CYS A 155 -9.15 -17.43 -0.92
C CYS A 155 -10.30 -17.51 -1.94
N ARG A 156 -10.04 -17.26 -3.23
CA ARG A 156 -11.06 -17.14 -4.28
C ARG A 156 -12.05 -18.32 -4.32
N ARG A 157 -11.56 -19.53 -4.05
CA ARG A 157 -12.37 -20.78 -4.05
C ARG A 157 -13.47 -20.79 -2.98
N HIS A 158 -13.30 -19.98 -1.94
CA HIS A 158 -14.17 -19.92 -0.77
C HIS A 158 -15.08 -18.68 -0.75
N ILE A 159 -15.01 -17.86 -1.78
CA ILE A 159 -15.77 -16.61 -1.90
C ILE A 159 -16.89 -16.83 -2.91
N GLN A 160 -18.14 -16.80 -2.43
CA GLN A 160 -19.31 -16.96 -3.29
C GLN A 160 -19.61 -15.71 -4.10
N ASP A 161 -19.39 -14.52 -3.52
CA ASP A 161 -19.58 -13.24 -4.20
C ASP A 161 -18.29 -12.41 -4.23
N GLU A 162 -17.61 -12.43 -5.39
CA GLU A 162 -16.40 -11.63 -5.63
C GLU A 162 -16.67 -10.11 -5.53
N ARG A 163 -17.92 -9.66 -5.64
CA ARG A 163 -18.28 -8.24 -5.51
C ARG A 163 -18.01 -7.71 -4.11
N LEU A 164 -17.97 -8.58 -3.09
CA LEU A 164 -17.62 -8.20 -1.72
C LEU A 164 -16.15 -7.74 -1.60
N LEU A 165 -15.26 -8.22 -2.47
CA LEU A 165 -13.85 -7.85 -2.45
C LEU A 165 -13.54 -6.55 -3.17
N ARG A 166 -14.33 -6.17 -4.18
CA ARG A 166 -14.04 -4.99 -5.01
C ARG A 166 -13.97 -3.70 -4.20
N PRO A 167 -14.95 -3.38 -3.32
CA PRO A 167 -14.87 -2.17 -2.50
C PRO A 167 -13.65 -2.16 -1.57
N PHE A 168 -13.27 -3.33 -1.04
CA PHE A 168 -12.07 -3.45 -0.21
C PHE A 168 -10.81 -3.13 -1.03
N LEU A 169 -10.64 -3.79 -2.18
CA LEU A 169 -9.49 -3.60 -3.07
C LEU A 169 -9.40 -2.15 -3.56
N ASP A 170 -10.49 -1.61 -4.10
CA ASP A 170 -10.51 -0.24 -4.63
C ASP A 170 -10.12 0.76 -3.54
N LYS A 171 -10.73 0.65 -2.35
CA LYS A 171 -10.43 1.56 -1.24
C LYS A 171 -9.01 1.37 -0.71
N THR A 172 -8.49 0.14 -0.68
CA THR A 172 -7.15 -0.16 -0.15
C THR A 172 -6.06 0.29 -1.10
N LEU A 173 -6.20 0.00 -2.39
CA LEU A 173 -5.22 0.37 -3.41
C LEU A 173 -5.20 1.89 -3.65
N THR A 174 -6.36 2.55 -3.70
CA THR A 174 -6.42 4.01 -3.87
C THR A 174 -5.89 4.75 -2.63
N SER A 175 -6.24 4.29 -1.42
CA SER A 175 -5.69 4.86 -0.18
C SER A 175 -4.17 4.66 -0.11
N ARG A 176 -3.67 3.47 -0.48
CA ARG A 176 -2.22 3.20 -0.56
C ARG A 176 -1.52 4.11 -1.56
N LEU A 177 -2.08 4.32 -2.75
CA LEU A 177 -1.54 5.26 -3.72
C LEU A 177 -1.49 6.69 -3.16
N GLY A 178 -2.56 7.13 -2.49
CA GLY A 178 -2.61 8.45 -1.86
C GLY A 178 -1.58 8.64 -0.74
N MET A 179 -1.40 7.65 0.14
CA MET A 179 -0.37 7.68 1.19
C MET A 179 1.04 7.68 0.59
N ARG A 180 1.29 6.87 -0.44
CA ARG A 180 2.57 6.86 -1.15
C ARG A 180 2.85 8.20 -1.81
N MET A 181 1.85 8.81 -2.46
CA MET A 181 1.96 10.15 -3.04
C MET A 181 2.37 11.18 -2.00
N LEU A 182 1.75 11.14 -0.81
CA LEU A 182 2.06 12.07 0.28
C LEU A 182 3.49 11.92 0.79
N ALA A 183 3.87 10.70 1.16
CA ALA A 183 5.21 10.41 1.66
C ALA A 183 6.27 10.75 0.60
N THR A 184 6.06 10.34 -0.65
CA THR A 184 6.99 10.63 -1.75
C THR A 184 7.07 12.12 -2.04
N HIS A 185 5.95 12.85 -1.98
CA HIS A 185 5.95 14.31 -2.14
C HIS A 185 6.82 14.97 -1.10
N HIS A 186 6.63 14.64 0.18
CA HIS A 186 7.40 15.20 1.28
C HIS A 186 8.91 14.91 1.13
N LEU A 187 9.27 13.67 0.84
CA LEU A 187 10.67 13.28 0.62
C LEU A 187 11.28 14.06 -0.56
N ALA A 188 10.53 14.23 -1.65
CA ALA A 188 10.99 14.95 -2.84
C ALA A 188 11.03 16.49 -2.66
N LEU A 189 10.51 17.05 -1.57
CA LEU A 189 10.66 18.49 -1.28
C LEU A 189 12.12 18.86 -0.96
N HIS A 190 12.93 17.88 -0.53
CA HIS A 190 14.36 18.03 -0.29
C HIS A 190 15.21 17.99 -1.57
N GLU A 191 14.64 17.54 -2.69
CA GLU A 191 15.33 17.44 -3.96
C GLU A 191 15.23 18.76 -4.74
N ASP A 192 16.37 19.33 -5.15
CA ASP A 192 16.36 20.44 -6.09
C ASP A 192 16.34 19.94 -7.55
N LYS A 193 15.19 19.41 -7.94
CA LYS A 193 14.95 18.90 -9.29
C LYS A 193 14.31 19.98 -10.17
N PRO A 194 14.89 20.30 -11.35
CA PRO A 194 14.32 21.30 -12.24
C PRO A 194 12.94 20.87 -12.73
N ASP A 195 12.02 21.83 -12.88
CA ASP A 195 10.61 21.61 -13.25
C ASP A 195 9.79 20.77 -12.24
N PHE A 196 10.27 20.59 -11.00
CA PHE A 196 9.55 19.83 -9.96
C PHE A 196 9.40 20.60 -8.63
N VAL A 197 8.23 20.43 -8.01
CA VAL A 197 7.97 20.79 -6.62
C VAL A 197 7.47 19.53 -5.91
N GLY A 198 8.38 18.89 -5.16
CA GLY A 198 8.18 17.51 -4.73
C GLY A 198 7.91 16.61 -5.94
N ILE A 199 6.85 15.79 -5.88
CA ILE A 199 6.43 14.94 -7.02
C ILE A 199 5.63 15.66 -8.11
N ILE A 200 5.34 16.96 -7.98
CA ILE A 200 4.54 17.69 -8.97
C ILE A 200 5.48 18.24 -10.04
N CYS A 201 5.29 17.81 -11.28
CA CYS A 201 6.01 18.37 -12.42
C CYS A 201 5.28 19.63 -12.90
N THR A 202 5.95 20.77 -12.94
CA THR A 202 5.36 22.07 -13.34
C THR A 202 5.11 22.17 -14.84
N ARG A 203 5.82 21.35 -15.64
CA ARG A 203 5.76 21.33 -17.11
C ARG A 203 5.75 19.90 -17.65
N LEU A 204 4.81 19.08 -17.20
CA LEU A 204 4.71 17.70 -17.66
C LEU A 204 4.33 17.64 -19.14
N SER A 205 5.07 16.86 -19.93
CA SER A 205 4.70 16.52 -21.29
C SER A 205 4.09 15.11 -21.32
N PRO A 206 2.78 14.96 -21.60
CA PRO A 206 2.15 13.65 -21.68
C PRO A 206 2.81 12.75 -22.72
N LYS A 207 3.19 13.32 -23.88
CA LYS A 207 3.90 12.61 -24.95
C LYS A 207 5.19 11.96 -24.42
N LYS A 208 6.08 12.74 -23.79
CA LYS A 208 7.36 12.21 -23.27
C LYS A 208 7.14 11.10 -22.23
N LEU A 209 6.13 11.26 -21.38
CA LEU A 209 5.81 10.25 -20.37
C LEU A 209 5.27 8.96 -21.01
N ILE A 210 4.40 9.08 -22.01
CA ILE A 210 3.89 7.93 -22.77
C ILE A 210 5.03 7.24 -23.51
N GLU A 211 5.92 7.98 -24.19
CA GLU A 211 7.08 7.42 -24.89
C GLU A 211 7.98 6.59 -23.96
N LYS A 212 8.30 7.13 -22.76
CA LYS A 212 9.04 6.38 -21.73
C LYS A 212 8.42 5.00 -21.44
N TRP A 213 7.10 4.94 -21.29
CA TRP A 213 6.39 3.70 -20.96
C TRP A 213 6.12 2.81 -22.17
N VAL A 214 6.00 3.37 -23.36
CA VAL A 214 6.00 2.63 -24.62
C VAL A 214 7.31 1.88 -24.78
N ASP A 215 8.45 2.55 -24.61
CA ASP A 215 9.76 1.92 -24.72
C ASP A 215 9.93 0.78 -23.70
N PHE A 216 9.45 0.98 -22.48
CA PHE A 216 9.44 -0.07 -21.46
C PHE A 216 8.57 -1.27 -21.85
N ALA A 217 7.32 -1.04 -22.26
CA ALA A 217 6.40 -2.11 -22.63
C ALA A 217 6.85 -2.85 -23.90
N ARG A 218 7.40 -2.14 -24.88
CA ARG A 218 7.95 -2.74 -26.10
C ARG A 218 9.13 -3.66 -25.80
N ARG A 219 10.07 -3.25 -24.93
CA ARG A 219 11.17 -4.13 -24.50
C ARG A 219 10.68 -5.43 -23.87
N LEU A 220 9.65 -5.38 -23.04
CA LEU A 220 9.05 -6.59 -22.44
C LEU A 220 8.36 -7.48 -23.48
N CYS A 221 7.62 -6.87 -24.41
CA CYS A 221 6.92 -7.58 -25.48
C CYS A 221 7.92 -8.22 -26.47
N GLU A 222 8.95 -7.50 -26.90
CA GLU A 222 10.02 -8.01 -27.77
C GLU A 222 10.77 -9.19 -27.11
N HIS A 223 11.05 -9.10 -25.81
CA HIS A 223 11.67 -10.21 -25.08
C HIS A 223 10.78 -11.47 -25.05
N GLN A 224 9.47 -11.31 -24.88
CA GLN A 224 8.54 -12.43 -24.74
C GLN A 224 8.08 -13.03 -26.08
N TYR A 225 7.90 -12.18 -27.10
CA TYR A 225 7.25 -12.54 -28.37
C TYR A 225 8.14 -12.35 -29.60
N GLY A 226 9.38 -11.86 -29.43
CA GLY A 226 10.35 -11.62 -30.51
C GLY A 226 10.11 -10.33 -31.32
N ASN A 227 8.97 -9.66 -31.13
CA ASN A 227 8.65 -8.37 -31.77
C ASN A 227 7.65 -7.58 -30.90
N ALA A 228 7.54 -6.27 -31.11
CA ALA A 228 6.51 -5.45 -30.48
C ALA A 228 5.92 -4.41 -31.46
N PRO A 229 4.61 -4.15 -31.39
CA PRO A 229 3.96 -3.19 -32.27
C PRO A 229 4.52 -1.78 -32.08
N ARG A 230 4.59 -1.01 -33.17
CA ARG A 230 4.92 0.42 -33.12
C ARG A 230 3.75 1.20 -32.56
N VAL A 231 4.02 2.14 -31.65
CA VAL A 231 3.01 3.02 -31.08
C VAL A 231 3.10 4.39 -31.75
N ARG A 232 1.99 4.85 -32.34
CA ARG A 232 1.87 6.20 -32.92
C ARG A 232 1.11 7.10 -31.96
N ILE A 233 1.70 8.23 -31.58
CA ILE A 233 1.09 9.20 -30.66
C ILE A 233 0.63 10.42 -31.48
N ASN A 234 -0.66 10.75 -31.41
CA ASN A 234 -1.29 11.88 -32.11
C ASN A 234 -2.10 12.78 -31.14
N GLY A 235 -2.73 13.84 -31.65
CA GLY A 235 -3.45 14.84 -30.85
C GLY A 235 -2.54 15.96 -30.33
N HIS A 236 -2.76 16.44 -29.11
CA HIS A 236 -2.00 17.54 -28.49
C HIS A 236 -0.60 17.12 -28.02
N VAL A 237 0.25 16.67 -28.95
CA VAL A 237 1.60 16.15 -28.68
C VAL A 237 2.57 17.18 -28.10
N ALA A 238 2.30 18.47 -28.29
CA ALA A 238 3.08 19.58 -27.75
C ALA A 238 2.60 20.05 -26.37
N ALA A 239 1.51 19.47 -25.84
CA ALA A 239 0.92 19.91 -24.57
C ALA A 239 1.91 19.81 -23.40
N ARG A 240 1.90 20.85 -22.57
CA ARG A 240 2.67 20.96 -21.33
C ARG A 240 1.83 21.63 -20.26
N PHE A 241 1.71 21.01 -19.10
CA PHE A 241 0.94 21.54 -17.98
C PHE A 241 1.43 20.97 -16.64
N PRO A 242 1.17 21.66 -15.51
CA PRO A 242 1.45 21.13 -14.19
C PRO A 242 0.67 19.84 -13.92
N PHE A 243 1.36 18.76 -13.56
CA PHE A 243 0.73 17.46 -13.28
C PHE A 243 1.59 16.58 -12.37
N ILE A 244 0.96 15.62 -11.69
CA ILE A 244 1.66 14.61 -10.89
C ILE A 244 1.91 13.38 -11.78
N PRO A 245 3.15 13.02 -12.13
CA PRO A 245 3.43 11.88 -13.00
C PRO A 245 3.10 10.53 -12.36
N LEU A 246 3.20 10.44 -11.02
CA LEU A 246 3.19 9.18 -10.28
C LEU A 246 1.98 8.25 -10.60
N PRO A 247 0.71 8.72 -10.66
CA PRO A 247 -0.40 7.85 -11.07
C PRO A 247 -0.28 7.31 -12.49
N LEU A 248 0.26 8.10 -13.42
CA LEU A 248 0.45 7.68 -14.81
C LEU A 248 1.59 6.66 -14.93
N ASP A 249 2.61 6.74 -14.08
CA ASP A 249 3.66 5.72 -13.98
C ASP A 249 3.12 4.34 -13.54
N TYR A 250 1.95 4.27 -12.90
CA TYR A 250 1.27 3.00 -12.62
C TYR A 250 0.35 2.55 -13.76
N VAL A 251 -0.43 3.47 -14.33
CA VAL A 251 -1.51 3.11 -15.28
C VAL A 251 -0.98 2.81 -16.67
N LEU A 252 -0.08 3.66 -17.18
CA LEU A 252 0.41 3.55 -18.56
C LEU A 252 1.10 2.21 -18.87
N PRO A 253 2.05 1.70 -18.07
CA PRO A 253 2.68 0.43 -18.39
C PRO A 253 1.69 -0.74 -18.39
N GLU A 254 0.68 -0.74 -17.51
CA GLU A 254 -0.32 -1.82 -17.48
C GLU A 254 -1.22 -1.81 -18.73
N LEU A 255 -1.71 -0.63 -19.14
CA LEU A 255 -2.51 -0.51 -20.36
C LEU A 255 -1.70 -0.86 -21.61
N LEU A 256 -0.44 -0.43 -21.69
CA LEU A 256 0.43 -0.70 -22.82
C LEU A 256 0.80 -2.18 -22.91
N LYS A 257 1.13 -2.84 -21.78
CA LYS A 257 1.35 -4.30 -21.76
C LYS A 257 0.13 -5.07 -22.24
N ASN A 258 -1.07 -4.67 -21.80
CA ASN A 258 -2.32 -5.32 -22.24
C ASN A 258 -2.59 -5.13 -23.74
N ALA A 259 -2.26 -3.97 -24.31
CA ALA A 259 -2.44 -3.71 -25.73
C ALA A 259 -1.39 -4.39 -26.63
N MET A 260 -0.20 -4.68 -26.08
CA MET A 260 0.90 -5.34 -26.82
C MET A 260 0.88 -6.86 -26.71
N ARG A 261 0.23 -7.41 -25.69
CA ARG A 261 0.08 -8.84 -25.45
C ARG A 261 -0.96 -9.47 -26.38
#